data_AF-A0A7V9SY48-F1
#
_entry.id   AF-A0A7V9SY48-F1
#
_cell.length_a   1.000
_cell.length_b   1.000
_cell.length_c   1.000
_cell.angle_alpha   90.00
_cell.angle_beta   90.00
_cell.angle_gamma   90.00
#
_symmetry.space_group_name_H-M   'P 1'
#
loop_
_entity.id
_entity.type
_entity.pdbx_description
1 polymer ?
#
loop_
_entity_poly.entity_id
_entity_poly.type
_entity_poly.pdbx_seq_one_letter_code
_entity_poly.pdbx_strand_id
1 'polypeptide(L)'
;MKNFLNNLKNNQILTWAEVSEIHRIRNGIYQRNGCVVSLLTDFGKINPCYPDFHGATEDTIFYTGAGRRGDQRLDSFNRAMFNAIETKHAVPLFNKLSVGRWEFLGFWLVEEGKYIFDEAQNRMVWKFTLRKDKENL
;
A
#
# COMPACT_ATOMS: atom_id res chain seq x y z
N MET A 1 -17.86 9.16 2.72
CA MET A 1 -16.48 8.75 2.33
C MET A 1 -15.47 9.88 2.53
N LYS A 2 -15.60 11.05 1.87
CA LYS A 2 -14.69 12.20 2.10
C LYS A 2 -14.62 12.64 3.58
N ASN A 3 -15.76 12.68 4.28
CA ASN A 3 -15.79 13.15 5.67
C ASN A 3 -15.07 12.25 6.68
N PHE A 4 -14.98 10.93 6.44
CA PHE A 4 -14.27 10.05 7.36
C PHE A 4 -12.76 10.19 7.17
N LEU A 5 -12.29 10.09 5.92
CA LEU A 5 -10.87 10.19 5.58
C LEU A 5 -10.26 11.54 5.99
N ASN A 6 -10.99 12.64 5.80
CA ASN A 6 -10.52 13.99 6.14
C ASN A 6 -10.35 14.23 7.65
N ASN A 7 -10.92 13.37 8.49
CA ASN A 7 -10.80 13.47 9.95
C ASN A 7 -9.73 12.54 10.54
N LEU A 8 -9.14 11.67 9.71
CA LEU A 8 -8.10 10.76 10.18
C LEU A 8 -6.81 11.52 10.42
N LYS A 9 -6.18 11.22 11.55
CA LYS A 9 -4.84 11.74 11.89
C LYS A 9 -3.79 10.67 11.62
N ASN A 10 -2.60 11.09 11.20
CA ASN A 10 -1.45 10.19 11.12
C ASN A 10 -1.26 9.45 12.46
N ASN A 11 -0.91 8.18 12.37
CA ASN A 11 -0.73 7.23 13.48
C ASN A 11 -2.02 6.91 14.26
N GLN A 12 -3.19 7.32 13.75
CA GLN A 12 -4.47 6.94 14.34
C GLN A 12 -4.68 5.43 14.21
N ILE A 13 -5.03 4.79 15.32
CA ILE A 13 -5.37 3.37 15.36
C ILE A 13 -6.82 3.17 14.94
N LEU A 14 -7.02 2.28 13.98
CA LEU A 14 -8.30 1.97 13.37
C LEU A 14 -8.62 0.47 13.48
N THR A 15 -9.89 0.18 13.59
CA THR A 15 -10.45 -1.16 13.43
C THR A 15 -10.52 -1.55 11.96
N TRP A 16 -10.69 -2.84 11.67
CA TRP A 16 -11.00 -3.26 10.29
C TRP A 16 -12.29 -2.63 9.76
N ALA A 17 -13.31 -2.44 10.61
CA ALA A 17 -14.57 -1.83 10.20
C ALA A 17 -14.32 -0.42 9.63
N GLU A 18 -13.56 0.40 10.36
CA GLU A 18 -13.16 1.75 9.94
C GLU A 18 -12.30 1.74 8.67
N VAL A 19 -11.30 0.87 8.57
CA VAL A 19 -10.47 0.74 7.35
C VAL A 19 -11.33 0.31 6.16
N SER A 20 -12.28 -0.60 6.37
CA SER A 20 -13.11 -1.17 5.31
C SER A 20 -14.07 -0.18 4.67
N GLU A 21 -14.41 0.92 5.35
CA GLU A 21 -15.16 2.05 4.77
C GLU A 21 -14.46 2.63 3.52
N ILE A 22 -13.13 2.59 3.51
CA ILE A 22 -12.28 3.11 2.44
C ILE A 22 -11.68 1.98 1.59
N HIS A 23 -11.04 1.00 2.22
CA HIS A 23 -10.21 0.00 1.52
C HIS A 23 -11.00 -1.21 1.01
N ARG A 24 -12.18 -1.51 1.57
CA ARG A 24 -13.23 -2.42 1.05
C ARG A 24 -12.89 -3.88 0.67
N ILE A 25 -11.63 -4.26 0.50
CA ILE A 25 -11.18 -5.60 0.12
C ILE A 25 -10.00 -6.04 0.98
N ARG A 26 -9.66 -7.32 1.02
CA ARG A 26 -8.56 -7.84 1.88
C ARG A 26 -7.18 -7.87 1.19
N ASN A 27 -7.11 -7.49 -0.08
CA ASN A 27 -5.86 -7.43 -0.83
C ASN A 27 -5.09 -6.17 -0.44
N GLY A 28 -3.78 -6.11 -0.67
CA GLY A 28 -3.00 -4.92 -0.32
C GLY A 28 -3.38 -3.68 -1.13
N ILE A 29 -3.85 -3.86 -2.37
CA ILE A 29 -4.14 -2.77 -3.30
C ILE A 29 -5.63 -2.76 -3.59
N TYR A 30 -6.34 -1.71 -3.15
CA TYR A 30 -7.71 -1.47 -3.56
C TYR A 30 -7.74 -0.47 -4.70
N GLN A 31 -8.35 -0.85 -5.82
CA GLN A 31 -8.51 0.00 -7.00
C GLN A 31 -9.95 0.01 -7.48
N ARG A 32 -10.33 1.10 -8.14
CA ARG A 32 -11.59 1.22 -8.86
C ARG A 32 -11.33 1.84 -10.23
N ASN A 33 -11.79 1.17 -11.29
CA ASN A 33 -11.63 1.61 -12.68
C ASN A 33 -10.15 1.87 -13.06
N GLY A 34 -9.22 1.10 -12.51
CA GLY A 34 -7.79 1.24 -12.79
C GLY A 34 -7.06 2.28 -11.93
N CYS A 35 -7.77 3.07 -11.11
CA CYS A 35 -7.17 4.02 -10.19
C CYS A 35 -7.05 3.41 -8.78
N VAL A 36 -5.88 3.53 -8.16
CA VAL A 36 -5.71 3.13 -6.75
C VAL A 36 -6.56 4.04 -5.87
N VAL A 37 -7.29 3.43 -4.94
CA VAL A 37 -8.13 4.12 -3.96
C VAL A 37 -7.45 4.15 -2.59
N SER A 38 -6.78 3.06 -2.20
CA SER A 38 -6.04 2.95 -0.95
C SER A 38 -5.14 1.71 -0.92
N LEU A 39 -4.21 1.71 0.02
CA LEU A 39 -3.21 0.66 0.19
C LEU A 39 -3.23 0.10 1.62
N LEU A 40 -2.97 -1.19 1.75
CA LEU A 40 -2.61 -1.84 3.02
C LEU A 40 -1.16 -2.28 2.94
N THR A 41 -0.41 -2.01 3.99
CA THR A 41 0.95 -2.50 4.19
C THR A 41 1.05 -3.33 5.46
N ASP A 42 2.03 -4.23 5.50
CA ASP A 42 2.46 -4.97 6.67
C ASP A 42 4.00 -5.00 6.63
N PHE A 43 4.66 -4.38 7.59
CA PHE A 43 6.13 -4.35 7.67
C PHE A 43 6.72 -5.67 8.17
N GLY A 44 6.15 -6.80 7.74
CA GLY A 44 6.57 -8.15 8.10
C GLY A 44 6.34 -8.53 9.56
N LYS A 45 5.59 -7.74 10.34
CA LYS A 45 5.35 -8.03 11.78
C LYS A 45 4.35 -9.17 11.98
N ILE A 46 3.47 -9.41 11.01
CA ILE A 46 2.43 -10.44 11.11
C ILE A 46 2.54 -11.44 9.96
N ASN A 47 2.88 -10.99 8.75
CA ASN A 47 2.96 -11.85 7.58
C ASN A 47 4.34 -11.79 6.92
N PRO A 48 5.21 -12.80 7.13
CA PRO A 48 6.60 -12.78 6.65
C PRO A 48 6.73 -12.89 5.13
N CYS A 49 5.66 -13.20 4.40
CA CYS A 49 5.70 -13.35 2.94
C CYS A 49 5.73 -12.03 2.16
N TYR A 50 5.57 -10.88 2.83
CA TYR A 50 5.73 -9.55 2.24
C TYR A 50 6.29 -8.60 3.29
N PRO A 51 7.62 -8.51 3.46
CA PRO A 51 8.17 -7.40 4.22
C PRO A 51 8.14 -6.21 3.26
N ASP A 52 7.06 -5.46 3.28
CA ASP A 52 7.22 -4.04 2.96
C ASP A 52 8.22 -3.47 3.97
N PHE A 53 9.05 -2.52 3.55
CA PHE A 53 10.07 -1.96 4.44
C PHE A 53 10.26 -0.48 4.19
N HIS A 54 10.64 0.23 5.24
CA HIS A 54 11.04 1.61 5.12
C HIS A 54 12.36 1.72 4.36
N GLY A 55 12.51 2.80 3.58
CA GLY A 55 13.80 3.17 3.01
C GLY A 55 14.74 3.76 4.07
N ALA A 56 15.64 4.64 3.62
CA ALA A 56 16.55 5.33 4.54
C ALA A 56 15.82 6.22 5.57
N THR A 57 14.56 6.60 5.29
CA THR A 57 13.71 7.40 6.17
C THR A 57 12.31 6.80 6.25
N GLU A 58 11.53 7.21 7.26
CA GLU A 58 10.11 6.86 7.39
C GLU A 58 9.23 7.48 6.30
N ASP A 59 9.75 8.38 5.46
CA ASP A 59 9.01 9.02 4.35
C ASP A 59 9.05 8.19 3.07
N THR A 60 9.77 7.07 3.06
CA THR A 60 9.88 6.16 1.90
C THR A 60 9.54 4.74 2.31
N ILE A 61 8.70 4.06 1.51
CA ILE A 61 8.36 2.64 1.70
C ILE A 61 8.60 1.89 0.39
N PHE A 62 9.25 0.74 0.48
CA PHE A 62 9.32 -0.23 -0.61
C PHE A 62 8.18 -1.22 -0.46
N TYR A 63 7.16 -1.01 -1.29
CA TYR A 63 5.89 -1.72 -1.27
C TYR A 63 5.89 -2.89 -2.26
N THR A 64 5.45 -4.06 -1.83
CA THR A 64 5.38 -5.24 -2.69
C THR A 64 4.07 -5.32 -3.44
N GLY A 65 4.13 -5.56 -4.75
CA GLY A 65 2.96 -5.68 -5.60
C GLY A 65 2.05 -6.86 -5.27
N ALA A 66 0.90 -6.92 -5.93
CA ALA A 66 -0.08 -7.98 -5.80
C ALA A 66 0.36 -9.29 -6.47
N GLY A 67 -0.08 -10.40 -5.88
CA GLY A 67 0.11 -11.77 -6.38
C GLY A 67 0.89 -12.61 -5.38
N ARG A 68 0.23 -13.61 -4.78
CA ARG A 68 0.74 -14.42 -3.63
C ARG A 68 1.66 -15.56 -3.98
N ARG A 69 1.59 -16.11 -5.20
CA ARG A 69 2.32 -17.31 -5.59
C ARG A 69 2.86 -17.15 -6.99
N GLY A 70 4.07 -17.69 -7.21
CA GLY A 70 4.78 -17.61 -8.49
C GLY A 70 5.12 -16.16 -8.88
N ASP A 71 5.70 -16.02 -10.06
CA ASP A 71 6.06 -14.72 -10.60
C ASP A 71 4.84 -13.79 -10.66
N GLN A 72 4.98 -12.61 -10.07
CA GLN A 72 3.90 -11.63 -10.09
C GLN A 72 3.63 -11.18 -11.52
N ARG A 73 2.35 -11.05 -11.85
CA ARG A 73 1.90 -10.59 -13.16
C ARG A 73 1.54 -9.12 -13.06
N LEU A 74 1.62 -8.43 -14.19
CA LEU A 74 1.02 -7.11 -14.34
C LEU A 74 -0.50 -7.28 -14.46
N ASP A 75 -1.18 -7.59 -13.35
CA ASP A 75 -2.63 -7.74 -13.28
C ASP A 75 -3.33 -6.37 -13.07
N SER A 76 -4.65 -6.37 -12.81
CA SER A 76 -5.38 -5.12 -12.59
C SER A 76 -4.91 -4.33 -11.37
N PHE A 77 -4.39 -5.00 -10.34
CA PHE A 77 -3.91 -4.33 -9.12
C PHE A 77 -2.55 -3.70 -9.36
N ASN A 78 -1.61 -4.45 -9.94
CA ASN A 78 -0.28 -3.94 -10.26
C ASN A 78 -0.34 -2.87 -11.35
N ARG A 79 -1.23 -2.98 -12.36
CA ARG A 79 -1.46 -1.90 -13.33
C ARG A 79 -1.95 -0.61 -12.69
N ALA A 80 -2.82 -0.69 -11.69
CA ALA A 80 -3.33 0.50 -11.04
C ALA A 80 -2.22 1.31 -10.34
N MET A 81 -1.19 0.63 -9.82
CA MET A 81 -0.01 1.30 -9.24
C MET A 81 0.73 2.14 -10.29
N PHE A 82 0.87 1.65 -11.53
CA PHE A 82 1.46 2.43 -12.61
C PHE A 82 0.59 3.63 -13.01
N ASN A 83 -0.73 3.48 -13.01
CA ASN A 83 -1.61 4.64 -13.20
C ASN A 83 -1.42 5.68 -12.09
N ALA A 84 -1.25 5.26 -10.83
CA ALA A 84 -0.98 6.18 -9.72
C ALA A 84 0.36 6.93 -9.86
N ILE A 85 1.38 6.30 -10.46
CA ILE A 85 2.66 6.95 -10.83
C ILE A 85 2.39 8.07 -11.85
N GLU A 86 1.67 7.76 -12.93
CA GLU A 86 1.38 8.72 -14.01
C GLU A 86 0.55 9.91 -13.51
N THR A 87 -0.48 9.65 -12.71
CA THR A 87 -1.41 10.69 -12.23
C THR A 87 -0.90 11.45 -11.01
N LYS A 88 0.20 10.97 -10.38
CA LYS A 88 0.70 11.49 -9.09
C LYS A 88 -0.40 11.60 -8.04
N HIS A 89 -1.28 10.61 -7.99
CA HIS A 89 -2.42 10.63 -7.09
C HIS A 89 -2.01 10.06 -5.73
N ALA A 90 -2.06 10.89 -4.69
CA ALA A 90 -1.78 10.45 -3.33
C ALA A 90 -2.97 9.65 -2.78
N VAL A 91 -2.69 8.48 -2.20
CA VAL A 91 -3.70 7.56 -1.67
C VAL A 91 -3.43 7.25 -0.20
N PRO A 92 -4.48 7.01 0.60
CA PRO A 92 -4.31 6.65 2.00
C PRO A 92 -3.68 5.27 2.15
N LEU A 93 -2.73 5.17 3.09
CA LEU A 93 -2.02 3.95 3.45
C LEU A 93 -2.36 3.51 4.87
N PHE A 94 -2.70 2.23 5.04
CA PHE A 94 -2.99 1.64 6.35
C PHE A 94 -2.01 0.52 6.66
N ASN A 95 -1.29 0.64 7.77
CA ASN A 95 -0.36 -0.38 8.25
C ASN A 95 -1.06 -1.37 9.17
N LYS A 96 -0.81 -2.65 8.98
CA LYS A 96 -1.35 -3.71 9.83
C LYS A 96 -0.49 -3.88 11.08
N LEU A 97 -1.05 -3.61 12.26
CA LEU A 97 -0.35 -3.79 13.54
C LEU A 97 -0.64 -5.14 14.19
N SER A 98 -1.89 -5.61 14.10
CA SER A 98 -2.31 -6.96 14.47
C SER A 98 -3.63 -7.30 13.77
N VAL A 99 -4.21 -8.48 14.02
CA VAL A 99 -5.54 -8.82 13.49
C VAL A 99 -6.56 -7.79 14.00
N GLY A 100 -7.22 -7.09 13.08
CA GLY A 100 -8.24 -6.09 13.40
C GLY A 100 -7.71 -4.74 13.87
N ARG A 101 -6.39 -4.57 14.03
CA ARG A 101 -5.76 -3.32 14.46
C ARG A 101 -4.87 -2.77 13.36
N TRP A 102 -5.22 -1.58 12.90
CA TRP A 102 -4.58 -0.89 11.78
C TRP A 102 -4.12 0.49 12.22
N GLU A 103 -3.16 1.04 11.51
CA GLU A 103 -2.63 2.38 11.73
C GLU A 103 -2.72 3.16 10.44
N PHE A 104 -3.28 4.38 10.48
CA PHE A 104 -3.29 5.26 9.33
C PHE A 104 -1.94 5.98 9.20
N LEU A 105 -1.24 5.78 8.08
CA LEU A 105 0.08 6.36 7.83
C LEU A 105 0.04 7.67 7.02
N GLY A 106 -1.16 8.21 6.76
CA GLY A 106 -1.35 9.38 5.92
C GLY A 106 -1.51 9.03 4.44
N PHE A 107 -1.26 10.02 3.59
CA PHE A 107 -1.34 9.91 2.14
C PHE A 107 0.04 9.69 1.52
N TRP A 108 0.07 8.85 0.49
CA TRP A 108 1.29 8.37 -0.14
C TRP A 108 1.17 8.38 -1.65
N LEU A 109 2.24 8.82 -2.31
CA LEU A 109 2.42 8.78 -3.76
C LEU A 109 3.15 7.49 -4.14
N VAL A 110 2.79 6.91 -5.29
CA VAL A 110 3.59 5.87 -5.94
C VAL A 110 4.55 6.57 -6.91
N GLU A 111 5.85 6.38 -6.76
CA GLU A 111 6.84 7.09 -7.59
C GLU A 111 7.46 6.25 -8.68
N GLU A 112 7.74 4.99 -8.39
CA GLU A 112 8.33 4.05 -9.34
C GLU A 112 7.82 2.64 -9.10
N GLY A 113 7.90 1.80 -10.13
CA GLY A 113 7.63 0.37 -10.07
C GLY A 113 8.70 -0.40 -10.85
N LYS A 114 9.32 -1.38 -10.20
CA LYS A 114 10.37 -2.23 -10.78
C LYS A 114 9.97 -3.70 -10.67
N TYR A 115 10.26 -4.48 -11.71
CA TYR A 115 10.10 -5.92 -11.69
C TYR A 115 11.43 -6.56 -11.35
N ILE A 116 11.55 -7.10 -10.14
CA ILE A 116 12.82 -7.60 -9.60
C ILE A 116 12.68 -9.06 -9.18
N PHE A 117 13.81 -9.76 -9.16
CA PHE A 117 13.89 -11.08 -8.57
C PHE A 117 14.05 -10.95 -7.05
N ASP A 118 13.14 -11.57 -6.29
CA ASP A 118 13.22 -11.68 -4.83
C ASP A 118 13.87 -13.04 -4.50
N GLU A 119 15.12 -13.01 -4.04
CA GLU A 119 15.88 -14.22 -3.70
C GLU A 119 15.27 -14.99 -2.53
N ALA A 120 14.72 -14.29 -1.53
CA ALA A 120 14.13 -14.93 -0.35
C ALA A 120 12.87 -15.73 -0.72
N GLN A 121 12.13 -15.28 -1.73
CA GLN A 121 10.93 -15.96 -2.22
C GLN A 121 11.18 -16.78 -3.50
N ASN A 122 12.37 -16.71 -4.09
CA ASN A 122 12.79 -17.36 -5.33
C ASN A 122 11.79 -17.14 -6.49
N ARG A 123 11.44 -15.87 -6.77
CA ARG A 123 10.42 -15.48 -7.76
C ARG A 123 10.54 -14.03 -8.16
N MET A 124 9.95 -13.67 -9.30
CA MET A 124 9.80 -12.29 -9.71
C MET A 124 8.66 -11.59 -8.97
N VAL A 125 8.91 -10.38 -8.48
CA VAL A 125 7.94 -9.53 -7.79
C VAL A 125 7.98 -8.10 -8.33
N TRP A 126 6.86 -7.41 -8.28
CA TRP A 126 6.83 -5.96 -8.42
C TRP A 126 7.21 -5.33 -7.09
N LYS A 127 8.18 -4.41 -7.12
CA LYS A 127 8.47 -3.50 -6.01
C LYS A 127 8.16 -2.08 -6.44
N PHE A 128 7.32 -1.42 -5.66
CA PHE A 128 6.93 -0.03 -5.86
C PHE A 128 7.56 0.82 -4.76
N THR A 129 8.07 1.99 -5.14
CA THR A 129 8.54 2.97 -4.15
C THR A 129 7.39 3.92 -3.86
N LEU A 130 7.00 3.98 -2.58
CA LEU A 130 6.02 4.93 -2.08
C LEU A 130 6.74 6.08 -1.39
N ARG A 131 6.24 7.30 -1.59
CA ARG A 131 6.70 8.49 -0.88
C ARG A 131 5.57 9.16 -0.14
N LYS A 132 5.85 9.57 1.10
CA LYS A 132 4.87 10.26 1.93
C LYS A 132 4.54 11.61 1.29
N ASP A 133 3.26 11.86 1.12
CA ASP A 133 2.77 13.15 0.67
C ASP A 133 2.74 14.12 1.86
N LYS A 134 3.59 15.14 1.80
CA LYS A 134 3.73 16.15 2.86
C LYS A 134 2.74 17.30 2.73
N GLU A 135 2.02 17.40 1.60
CA GLU A 135 1.09 18.49 1.33
C GLU A 135 -0.34 18.19 1.82
N ASN A 136 -0.68 16.91 2.01
CA ASN A 136 -1.99 16.44 2.49
C ASN A 136 -1.97 16.00 3.98
N LEU A 137 -1.28 16.77 4.84
CA LEU A 137 -1.22 16.56 6.29
C LEU A 137 -2.42 17.16 7.05
#